data_AF-A0A356V7G7-F1
#
_entry.id   AF-A0A356V7G7-F1
#
_cell.length_a   1.000
_cell.length_b   1.000
_cell.length_c   1.000
_cell.angle_alpha   90.00
_cell.angle_beta   90.00
_cell.angle_gamma   90.00
#
_symmetry.space_group_name_H-M   'P 1'
#
loop_
_entity.id
_entity.type
_entity.pdbx_description
1 polymer ?
#
loop_
_entity_poly.entity_id
_entity_poly.type
_entity_poly.pdbx_seq_one_letter_code
_entity_poly.pdbx_strand_id
1 'polypeptide(L)'
;MTNRPKPDKLLLNNAKATMTKQQNLHHAKKRQRQSSNLERIDLLIRNAKALWFAMLATLVFASITLFGINDIDFFGLDRNTRLPLIGVSVPVTYFFAAGAAFTCAIYVYFQLYLIRLWHELGRAAPRHGASSLSRAVHPWLVSDTIIQLRNRLRKDNSAQKQPLNWIGNLSTLLLAWAFGPIVSAYFWWRSMP
;
A
#
# COMPACT_ATOMS: atom_id res chain seq x y z
N MET A 1 40.62 55.55 19.59
CA MET A 1 39.41 55.50 18.74
C MET A 1 39.77 54.83 17.41
N THR A 2 39.46 53.54 17.25
CA THR A 2 39.82 52.76 16.07
C THR A 2 38.83 53.01 14.93
N ASN A 3 39.27 53.78 13.92
CA ASN A 3 38.51 54.09 12.72
C ASN A 3 38.47 52.85 11.80
N ARG A 4 37.36 52.08 11.83
CA ARG A 4 37.20 50.94 10.91
C ARG A 4 36.83 51.47 9.51
N PRO A 5 37.56 51.07 8.45
CA PRO A 5 37.19 51.45 7.09
C PRO A 5 35.82 50.87 6.75
N LYS A 6 34.93 51.71 6.21
CA LYS A 6 33.61 51.28 5.71
C LYS A 6 33.83 50.23 4.62
N PRO A 7 33.18 49.05 4.70
CA PRO A 7 33.31 48.04 3.67
C PRO A 7 32.85 48.60 2.33
N ASP A 8 33.66 48.37 1.31
CA ASP A 8 33.40 48.80 -0.06
C ASP A 8 32.04 48.27 -0.53
N LYS A 9 31.22 49.15 -1.10
CA LYS A 9 29.85 48.83 -1.55
C LYS A 9 29.85 47.69 -2.56
N LEU A 10 30.93 47.54 -3.33
CA LEU A 10 31.15 46.44 -4.27
C LEU A 10 31.21 45.08 -3.57
N LEU A 11 31.91 44.98 -2.44
CA LEU A 11 32.00 43.72 -1.67
C LEU A 11 30.65 43.34 -1.06
N LEU A 12 29.90 44.33 -0.58
CA LEU A 12 28.57 44.09 0.00
C LEU A 12 27.56 43.57 -1.06
N ASN A 13 27.63 44.08 -2.29
CA ASN A 13 26.75 43.66 -3.38
C ASN A 13 27.08 42.25 -3.88
N ASN A 14 28.36 41.92 -4.01
CA ASN A 14 28.81 40.59 -4.42
C ASN A 14 28.45 39.53 -3.37
N ALA A 15 28.59 39.85 -2.08
CA ALA A 15 28.19 38.99 -0.98
C ALA A 15 26.67 38.72 -0.95
N LYS A 16 25.85 39.77 -1.18
CA LYS A 16 24.40 39.61 -1.31
C LYS A 16 24.05 38.70 -2.48
N ALA A 17 24.65 38.91 -3.66
CA ALA A 17 24.39 38.10 -4.84
C ALA A 17 24.76 36.61 -4.62
N THR A 18 25.86 36.33 -3.93
CA THR A 18 26.26 34.95 -3.59
C THR A 18 25.29 34.32 -2.60
N MET A 19 24.84 35.05 -1.57
CA MET A 19 23.83 34.53 -0.63
C MET A 19 22.49 34.23 -1.30
N THR A 20 22.01 35.10 -2.19
CA THR A 20 20.75 34.83 -2.93
C THR A 20 20.88 33.59 -3.82
N LYS A 21 22.02 33.42 -4.49
CA LYS A 21 22.30 32.23 -5.31
C LYS A 21 22.31 30.94 -4.47
N GLN A 22 22.94 30.98 -3.29
CA GLN A 22 22.97 29.83 -2.37
C GLN A 22 21.58 29.50 -1.80
N GLN A 23 20.79 30.51 -1.42
CA GLN A 23 19.41 30.32 -0.97
C GLN A 23 18.56 29.67 -2.06
N ASN A 24 18.63 30.16 -3.29
CA ASN A 24 17.91 29.60 -4.43
C ASN A 24 18.30 28.15 -4.70
N LEU A 25 19.60 27.82 -4.61
CA LEU A 25 20.10 26.45 -4.77
C LEU A 25 19.56 25.52 -3.67
N HIS A 26 19.55 25.98 -2.42
CA HIS A 26 19.03 25.21 -1.30
C HIS A 26 17.52 24.95 -1.45
N HIS A 27 16.76 25.97 -1.87
CA HIS A 27 15.32 25.82 -2.15
C HIS A 27 15.05 24.87 -3.32
N ALA A 28 15.84 24.94 -4.40
CA ALA A 28 15.73 24.02 -5.54
C ALA A 28 15.99 22.57 -5.11
N LYS A 29 17.07 22.33 -4.36
CA LYS A 29 17.42 21.00 -3.85
C LYS A 29 16.36 20.43 -2.91
N LYS A 30 15.75 21.28 -2.07
CA LYS A 30 14.64 20.88 -1.19
C LYS A 30 13.39 20.48 -1.99
N ARG A 31 13.02 21.23 -3.03
CA ARG A 31 11.91 20.89 -3.93
C ARG A 31 12.15 19.56 -4.67
N GLN A 32 13.36 19.34 -5.17
CA GLN A 32 13.74 18.11 -5.87
C GLN A 32 13.72 16.86 -4.95
N ARG A 33 14.15 17.00 -3.69
CA ARG A 33 14.00 15.91 -2.69
C ARG A 33 12.54 15.60 -2.37
N GLN A 34 11.70 16.63 -2.32
CA GLN A 34 10.27 16.45 -2.08
C GLN A 34 9.57 15.77 -3.26
N SER A 35 9.87 16.17 -4.51
CA SER A 35 9.27 15.53 -5.69
C SER A 35 9.65 14.06 -5.81
N SER A 36 10.94 13.72 -5.60
CA SER A 36 11.41 12.33 -5.64
C SER A 36 10.80 11.44 -4.56
N ASN A 37 10.54 11.97 -3.36
CA ASN A 37 9.85 11.23 -2.30
C ASN A 37 8.38 10.94 -2.67
N LEU A 38 7.69 11.92 -3.26
CA LEU A 38 6.29 11.75 -3.68
C LEU A 38 6.16 10.75 -4.83
N GLU A 39 7.07 10.80 -5.80
CA GLU A 39 7.11 9.86 -6.92
C GLU A 39 7.31 8.42 -6.44
N ARG A 40 8.22 8.20 -5.46
CA ARG A 40 8.40 6.88 -4.82
C ARG A 40 7.13 6.39 -4.13
N ILE A 41 6.45 7.27 -3.39
CA ILE A 41 5.19 6.94 -2.71
C ILE A 41 4.10 6.60 -3.72
N ASP A 42 3.98 7.36 -4.81
CA ASP A 42 2.99 7.11 -5.87
C ASP A 42 3.23 5.76 -6.55
N LEU A 43 4.50 5.43 -6.87
CA LEU A 43 4.87 4.14 -7.42
C LEU A 43 4.53 2.98 -6.48
N LEU A 44 4.82 3.12 -5.18
CA LEU A 44 4.48 2.13 -4.16
C LEU A 44 2.97 1.91 -4.07
N ILE A 45 2.18 2.98 -4.14
CA ILE A 45 0.71 2.91 -4.07
C ILE A 45 0.14 2.25 -5.32
N ARG A 46 0.62 2.62 -6.52
CA ARG A 46 0.18 1.98 -7.77
C ARG A 46 0.45 0.49 -7.77
N ASN A 47 1.63 0.07 -7.30
CA ASN A 47 1.95 -1.35 -7.25
C ASN A 47 1.15 -2.09 -6.18
N ALA A 48 0.99 -1.51 -4.98
CA ALA A 48 0.15 -2.07 -3.93
C ALA A 48 -1.31 -2.25 -4.39
N LYS A 49 -1.80 -1.28 -5.18
CA LYS A 49 -3.13 -1.32 -5.80
C LYS A 49 -3.29 -2.47 -6.78
N ALA A 50 -2.33 -2.64 -7.68
CA ALA A 50 -2.35 -3.74 -8.64
C ALA A 50 -2.34 -5.09 -7.92
N LEU A 51 -1.49 -5.21 -6.88
CA LEU A 51 -1.38 -6.44 -6.09
C LEU A 51 -2.67 -6.75 -5.31
N TRP A 52 -3.36 -5.73 -4.80
CA TRP A 52 -4.65 -5.91 -4.14
C TRP A 52 -5.74 -6.39 -5.09
N PHE A 53 -5.85 -5.82 -6.29
CA PHE A 53 -6.80 -6.29 -7.30
C PHE A 53 -6.48 -7.71 -7.75
N ALA A 54 -5.20 -8.05 -7.93
CA ALA A 54 -4.78 -9.41 -8.22
C ALA A 54 -5.19 -10.38 -7.11
N MET A 55 -4.95 -10.02 -5.84
CA MET A 55 -5.36 -10.82 -4.69
C MET A 55 -6.87 -11.03 -4.63
N LEU A 56 -7.67 -9.97 -4.84
CA LEU A 56 -9.13 -10.09 -4.88
C LEU A 56 -9.60 -10.99 -6.02
N ALA A 57 -9.04 -10.84 -7.22
CA ALA A 57 -9.35 -11.69 -8.35
C ALA A 57 -9.03 -13.15 -8.05
N THR A 58 -7.88 -13.44 -7.44
CA THR A 58 -7.50 -14.79 -7.01
C THR A 58 -8.45 -15.35 -5.95
N LEU A 59 -8.84 -14.56 -4.95
CA LEU A 59 -9.75 -15.01 -3.89
C LEU A 59 -11.16 -15.27 -4.42
N VAL A 60 -11.66 -14.41 -5.31
CA VAL A 60 -12.97 -14.61 -5.97
C VAL A 60 -12.92 -15.86 -6.85
N PHE A 61 -11.87 -16.02 -7.66
CA PHE A 61 -11.66 -17.21 -8.47
C PHE A 61 -11.62 -18.48 -7.60
N ALA A 62 -10.87 -18.47 -6.50
CA ALA A 62 -10.78 -19.59 -5.57
C ALA A 62 -12.15 -19.90 -4.94
N SER A 63 -12.90 -18.88 -4.53
CA SER A 63 -14.24 -19.04 -3.95
C SER A 63 -15.23 -19.64 -4.95
N ILE A 64 -15.29 -19.13 -6.18
CA ILE A 64 -16.15 -19.66 -7.25
C ILE A 64 -15.79 -21.11 -7.56
N THR A 65 -14.49 -21.42 -7.62
CA THR A 65 -14.02 -22.77 -7.88
C THR A 65 -14.45 -23.73 -6.77
N LEU A 66 -14.41 -23.29 -5.51
CA LEU A 66 -14.82 -24.10 -4.37
C LEU A 66 -16.32 -24.36 -4.34
N PHE A 67 -17.13 -23.35 -4.68
CA PHE A 67 -18.59 -23.49 -4.81
C PHE A 67 -19.01 -24.42 -5.96
N GLY A 68 -18.17 -24.55 -6.99
CA GLY A 68 -18.45 -25.39 -8.17
C GLY A 68 -18.17 -26.88 -8.00
N ILE A 69 -17.64 -27.33 -6.85
CA ILE A 69 -17.22 -28.72 -6.61
C ILE A 69 -18.16 -29.38 -5.60
N ASN A 70 -18.68 -30.56 -5.94
CA ASN A 70 -19.56 -31.34 -5.05
C ASN A 70 -18.73 -32.14 -4.04
N ASP A 71 -19.20 -32.23 -2.79
CA ASP A 71 -18.53 -32.95 -1.69
C ASP A 71 -18.20 -34.42 -1.99
N ILE A 72 -19.02 -35.05 -2.84
CA ILE A 72 -18.83 -36.44 -3.31
C ILE A 72 -17.58 -36.64 -4.17
N ASP A 73 -17.02 -35.59 -4.77
CA ASP A 73 -15.77 -35.68 -5.52
C ASP A 73 -14.53 -35.64 -4.61
N PHE A 74 -14.69 -35.25 -3.34
CA PHE A 74 -13.59 -35.11 -2.39
C PHE A 74 -13.09 -36.45 -1.84
N PHE A 75 -13.96 -37.46 -1.81
CA PHE A 75 -13.67 -38.77 -1.17
C PHE A 75 -13.52 -39.92 -2.17
N GLY A 76 -13.59 -39.66 -3.47
CA GLY A 76 -13.35 -40.67 -4.51
C GLY A 76 -11.87 -40.80 -4.85
N LEU A 77 -11.25 -41.95 -4.58
CA LEU A 77 -9.82 -42.24 -4.79
C LEU A 77 -9.31 -42.00 -6.23
N ASP A 78 -10.19 -41.90 -7.23
CA ASP A 78 -9.85 -41.74 -8.65
C ASP A 78 -10.68 -40.65 -9.38
N ARG A 79 -11.18 -39.62 -8.68
CA ARG A 79 -11.99 -38.58 -9.33
C ARG A 79 -11.17 -37.36 -9.78
N ASN A 80 -11.28 -37.10 -11.08
CA ASN A 80 -10.75 -35.92 -11.75
C ASN A 80 -11.81 -34.80 -11.76
N THR A 81 -11.56 -33.68 -11.09
CA THR A 81 -12.40 -32.47 -11.21
C THR A 81 -12.02 -31.69 -12.46
N ARG A 82 -13.01 -31.35 -13.29
CA ARG A 82 -12.83 -30.39 -14.39
C ARG A 82 -12.90 -28.97 -13.86
N LEU A 83 -11.87 -28.19 -14.09
CA LEU A 83 -11.84 -26.77 -13.72
C LEU A 83 -12.87 -25.98 -14.54
N PRO A 84 -13.77 -25.20 -13.90
CA PRO A 84 -14.91 -24.56 -14.55
C PRO A 84 -14.53 -23.52 -15.62
N LEU A 85 -13.28 -23.03 -15.63
CA LEU A 85 -12.79 -22.09 -16.64
C LEU A 85 -11.75 -22.65 -17.62
N ILE A 86 -11.03 -23.73 -17.27
CA ILE A 86 -9.85 -24.18 -18.04
C ILE A 86 -10.06 -25.59 -18.61
N GLY A 87 -11.12 -26.31 -18.22
CA GLY A 87 -11.45 -27.63 -18.79
C GLY A 87 -10.42 -28.74 -18.52
N VAL A 88 -9.35 -28.45 -17.78
CA VAL A 88 -8.30 -29.40 -17.41
C VAL A 88 -8.75 -30.22 -16.21
N SER A 89 -8.54 -31.54 -16.29
CA SER A 89 -8.72 -32.51 -15.21
C SER A 89 -7.45 -32.60 -14.37
N VAL A 90 -7.53 -32.19 -13.11
CA VAL A 90 -6.44 -32.27 -12.12
C VAL A 90 -6.96 -33.03 -10.89
N PRO A 91 -6.16 -33.89 -10.23
CA PRO A 91 -6.58 -34.53 -8.99
C PRO A 91 -6.98 -33.49 -7.95
N VAL A 92 -8.17 -33.66 -7.37
CA VAL A 92 -8.80 -32.73 -6.42
C VAL A 92 -7.82 -32.34 -5.30
N THR A 93 -7.15 -33.31 -4.70
CA THR A 93 -6.29 -33.11 -3.52
C THR A 93 -5.15 -32.11 -3.77
N TYR A 94 -4.43 -32.25 -4.90
CA TYR A 94 -3.33 -31.36 -5.25
C TYR A 94 -3.83 -29.97 -5.66
N PHE A 95 -4.98 -29.89 -6.33
CA PHE A 95 -5.56 -28.61 -6.71
C PHE A 95 -5.93 -27.77 -5.48
N PHE A 96 -6.55 -28.37 -4.47
CA PHE A 96 -6.93 -27.67 -3.24
C PHE A 96 -5.71 -27.30 -2.39
N ALA A 97 -4.75 -28.22 -2.23
CA ALA A 97 -3.52 -27.92 -1.48
C ALA A 97 -2.69 -26.81 -2.15
N ALA A 98 -2.52 -26.87 -3.47
CA ALA A 98 -1.82 -25.84 -4.24
C ALA A 98 -2.59 -24.51 -4.24
N GLY A 99 -3.92 -24.53 -4.39
CA GLY A 99 -4.77 -23.33 -4.34
C GLY A 99 -4.72 -22.61 -3.00
N ALA A 100 -4.77 -23.37 -1.90
CA ALA A 100 -4.60 -22.85 -0.55
C ALA A 100 -3.19 -22.27 -0.34
N ALA A 101 -2.15 -23.00 -0.74
CA ALA A 101 -0.76 -22.52 -0.65
C ALA A 101 -0.51 -21.27 -1.48
N PHE A 102 -1.03 -21.21 -2.70
CA PHE A 102 -0.88 -20.06 -3.61
C PHE A 102 -1.62 -18.83 -3.08
N THR A 103 -2.84 -19.01 -2.58
CA THR A 103 -3.62 -17.94 -1.95
C THR A 103 -2.92 -17.41 -0.70
N CYS A 104 -2.38 -18.31 0.14
CA CYS A 104 -1.58 -17.96 1.31
C CYS A 104 -0.31 -17.18 0.90
N ALA A 105 0.41 -17.64 -0.12
CA ALA A 105 1.62 -16.97 -0.61
C ALA A 105 1.33 -15.55 -1.13
N ILE A 106 0.27 -15.37 -1.93
CA ILE A 106 -0.15 -14.04 -2.41
C ILE A 106 -0.56 -13.15 -1.24
N TYR A 107 -1.32 -13.68 -0.28
CA TYR A 107 -1.74 -12.93 0.89
C TYR A 107 -0.55 -12.46 1.73
N VAL A 108 0.39 -13.36 2.04
CA VAL A 108 1.63 -13.01 2.78
C VAL A 108 2.43 -11.97 2.02
N TYR A 109 2.59 -12.13 0.70
CA TYR A 109 3.30 -11.16 -0.13
C TYR A 109 2.63 -9.78 -0.11
N PHE A 110 1.30 -9.73 -0.15
CA PHE A 110 0.53 -8.50 0.01
C PHE A 110 0.75 -7.87 1.39
N GLN A 111 0.73 -8.64 2.48
CA GLN A 111 1.01 -8.12 3.83
C GLN A 111 2.42 -7.52 3.95
N LEU A 112 3.44 -8.18 3.37
CA LEU A 112 4.80 -7.64 3.33
C LEU A 112 4.86 -6.32 2.56
N TYR A 113 4.10 -6.21 1.48
CA TYR A 113 3.99 -4.98 0.70
C TYR A 113 3.33 -3.85 1.49
N LEU A 114 2.28 -4.16 2.25
CA LEU A 114 1.68 -3.22 3.21
C LEU A 114 2.72 -2.74 4.22
N ILE A 115 3.45 -3.63 4.89
CA ILE A 115 4.45 -3.23 5.90
C ILE A 115 5.49 -2.26 5.32
N ARG A 116 5.96 -2.51 4.09
CA ARG A 116 6.87 -1.58 3.39
C ARG A 116 6.21 -0.23 3.11
N LEU A 117 4.97 -0.23 2.63
CA LEU A 117 4.21 1.00 2.40
C LEU A 117 4.04 1.80 3.70
N TRP A 118 3.70 1.14 4.81
CA TRP A 118 3.56 1.76 6.13
C TRP A 118 4.87 2.40 6.59
N HIS A 119 5.99 1.72 6.40
CA HIS A 119 7.31 2.26 6.78
C HIS A 119 7.65 3.53 6.00
N GLU A 120 7.46 3.51 4.68
CA GLU A 120 7.72 4.68 3.82
C GLU A 120 6.77 5.84 4.15
N LEU A 121 5.48 5.54 4.37
CA LEU A 121 4.49 6.54 4.76
C LEU A 121 4.75 7.10 6.17
N GLY A 122 5.33 6.31 7.07
CA GLY A 122 5.75 6.75 8.40
C GLY A 122 6.95 7.71 8.36
N ARG A 123 7.87 7.51 7.39
CA ARG A 123 9.03 8.40 7.16
C ARG A 123 8.66 9.68 6.41
N ALA A 124 7.54 9.70 5.69
CA ALA A 124 7.09 10.87 4.94
C ALA A 124 6.72 12.06 5.85
N ALA A 125 7.04 13.28 5.42
CA ALA A 125 6.68 14.49 6.15
C ALA A 125 5.15 14.68 6.22
N PRO A 126 4.60 15.10 7.38
CA PRO A 126 3.15 15.20 7.60
C PRO A 126 2.44 16.25 6.72
N ARG A 127 3.20 17.23 6.21
CA ARG A 127 2.68 18.32 5.38
C ARG A 127 3.66 18.64 4.26
N HIS A 128 3.18 18.76 3.03
CA HIS A 128 3.98 19.14 1.88
C HIS A 128 3.52 20.52 1.39
N GLY A 129 4.20 21.58 1.85
CA GLY A 129 3.81 22.96 1.56
C GLY A 129 2.45 23.31 2.18
N ALA A 130 1.51 23.79 1.34
CA ALA A 130 0.16 24.14 1.78
C ALA A 130 -0.81 22.94 1.85
N SER A 131 -0.46 21.81 1.21
CA SER A 131 -1.34 20.66 1.07
C SER A 131 -1.06 19.58 2.12
N SER A 132 -2.12 18.96 2.65
CA SER A 132 -2.00 17.77 3.51
C SER A 132 -1.46 16.60 2.70
N LEU A 133 -0.72 15.70 3.36
CA LEU A 133 -0.19 14.49 2.72
C LEU A 133 -1.29 13.68 2.01
N SER A 134 -2.52 13.64 2.55
CA SER A 134 -3.65 12.95 1.94
C SER A 134 -4.14 13.55 0.61
N ARG A 135 -3.76 14.80 0.28
CA ARG A 135 -4.14 15.45 -0.99
C ARG A 135 -3.03 15.34 -2.04
N ALA A 136 -1.79 15.12 -1.60
CA ALA A 136 -0.64 14.91 -2.48
C ALA A 136 -0.48 13.45 -2.90
N VAL A 137 -1.14 12.54 -2.20
CA VAL A 137 -1.06 11.09 -2.41
C VAL A 137 -2.39 10.60 -2.96
N HIS A 138 -2.39 9.70 -3.95
CA HIS A 138 -3.61 9.14 -4.51
C HIS A 138 -4.45 8.46 -3.42
N PRO A 139 -5.71 8.89 -3.19
CA PRO A 139 -6.56 8.29 -2.16
C PRO A 139 -6.90 6.86 -2.56
N TRP A 140 -6.41 5.93 -1.74
CA TRP A 140 -6.68 4.50 -1.82
C TRP A 140 -7.15 4.03 -0.44
N LEU A 141 -8.08 3.07 -0.40
CA LEU A 141 -8.73 2.59 0.81
C LEU A 141 -7.74 2.37 1.97
N VAL A 142 -6.68 1.61 1.70
CA VAL A 142 -5.58 1.33 2.64
C VAL A 142 -4.77 2.58 2.99
N SER A 143 -4.30 3.37 2.04
CA SER A 143 -3.43 4.53 2.34
C SER A 143 -4.18 5.58 3.16
N ASP A 144 -5.47 5.77 2.89
CA ASP A 144 -6.33 6.68 3.66
C ASP A 144 -6.49 6.21 5.11
N THR A 145 -6.65 4.90 5.35
CA THR A 145 -6.68 4.37 6.72
C THR A 145 -5.37 4.63 7.47
N ILE A 146 -4.21 4.47 6.81
CA ILE A 146 -2.88 4.62 7.41
C ILE A 146 -2.63 6.08 7.79
N ILE A 147 -2.90 7.02 6.88
CA ILE A 147 -2.68 8.45 7.14
C ILE A 147 -3.61 8.91 8.27
N GLN A 148 -4.83 8.38 8.33
CA GLN A 148 -5.76 8.68 9.42
C GLN A 148 -5.32 8.06 10.76
N LEU A 149 -4.86 6.81 10.77
CA LEU A 149 -4.34 6.17 11.98
C LEU A 149 -3.10 6.92 12.49
N ARG A 150 -2.19 7.30 11.59
CA ARG A 150 -1.05 8.17 11.91
C ARG A 150 -1.51 9.51 12.47
N ASN A 151 -2.53 10.13 11.88
CA ASN A 151 -3.09 11.39 12.39
C ASN A 151 -3.71 11.21 13.79
N ARG A 152 -4.34 10.07 14.08
CA ARG A 152 -4.84 9.76 15.44
C ARG A 152 -3.72 9.52 16.44
N LEU A 153 -2.67 8.78 16.06
CA LEU A 153 -1.55 8.44 16.93
C LEU A 153 -0.64 9.64 17.22
N ARG A 154 -0.28 10.43 16.19
CA ARG A 154 0.64 11.57 16.34
C ARG A 154 -0.03 12.93 16.48
N LYS A 155 -1.33 13.05 16.18
CA LYS A 155 -2.06 14.35 16.17
C LYS A 155 -1.41 15.40 15.24
N ASP A 156 -0.68 14.97 14.21
CA ASP A 156 0.11 15.81 13.30
C ASP A 156 -0.71 16.57 12.23
N ASN A 157 -2.05 16.60 12.31
CA ASN A 157 -2.96 17.16 11.30
C ASN A 157 -2.67 16.73 9.85
N SER A 158 -2.17 15.50 9.68
CA SER A 158 -1.73 14.98 8.37
C SER A 158 -2.90 14.54 7.47
N ALA A 159 -4.11 14.41 8.03
CA ALA A 159 -5.35 14.11 7.33
C ALA A 159 -6.46 15.10 7.70
N GLN A 160 -7.33 15.44 6.74
CA GLN A 160 -8.59 16.12 7.03
C GLN A 160 -9.57 15.15 7.70
N LYS A 161 -10.34 15.63 8.68
CA LYS A 161 -11.41 14.84 9.32
C LYS A 161 -12.52 14.62 8.30
N GLN A 162 -12.66 13.38 7.82
CA GLN A 162 -13.81 12.98 7.00
C GLN A 162 -14.76 12.13 7.86
N PRO A 163 -16.08 12.41 7.90
CA PRO A 163 -17.04 11.67 8.70
C PRO A 163 -17.38 10.28 8.14
N LEU A 164 -17.11 10.02 6.85
CA LEU A 164 -17.42 8.76 6.15
C LEU A 164 -16.22 7.81 6.05
N ASN A 165 -15.25 7.95 6.95
CA ASN A 165 -14.03 7.15 6.95
C ASN A 165 -14.19 5.76 7.59
N TRP A 166 -15.23 5.55 8.41
CA TRP A 166 -15.41 4.29 9.12
C TRP A 166 -15.71 3.11 8.19
N ILE A 167 -16.51 3.32 7.13
CA ILE A 167 -16.78 2.29 6.12
C ILE A 167 -15.50 1.92 5.36
N GLY A 168 -14.68 2.91 4.97
CA GLY A 168 -13.39 2.66 4.33
C GLY A 168 -12.43 1.89 5.24
N ASN A 169 -12.41 2.22 6.52
CA ASN A 169 -11.64 1.49 7.53
C ASN A 169 -12.13 0.05 7.71
N LEU A 170 -13.44 -0.16 7.79
CA LEU A 170 -14.04 -1.48 7.96
C LEU A 170 -13.79 -2.35 6.72
N SER A 171 -13.98 -1.81 5.52
CA SER A 171 -13.68 -2.50 4.27
C SER A 171 -12.20 -2.84 4.15
N THR A 172 -11.29 -1.96 4.60
CA THR A 172 -9.85 -2.28 4.63
C THR A 172 -9.56 -3.39 5.63
N LEU A 173 -10.14 -3.35 6.83
CA LEU A 173 -9.98 -4.40 7.83
C LEU A 173 -10.51 -5.74 7.32
N LEU A 174 -11.71 -5.76 6.76
CA LEU A 174 -12.34 -6.97 6.24
C LEU A 174 -11.57 -7.54 5.04
N LEU A 175 -11.31 -6.73 4.00
CA LEU A 175 -10.71 -7.23 2.76
C LEU A 175 -9.20 -7.44 2.88
N ALA A 176 -8.48 -6.59 3.62
CA ALA A 176 -7.02 -6.71 3.75
C ALA A 176 -6.60 -7.65 4.89
N TRP A 177 -7.37 -7.76 5.98
CA TRP A 177 -6.97 -8.57 7.13
C TRP A 177 -7.80 -9.84 7.31
N ALA A 178 -9.14 -9.76 7.23
CA ALA A 178 -9.99 -10.92 7.53
C ALA A 178 -10.15 -11.88 6.35
N PHE A 179 -10.25 -11.37 5.13
CA PHE A 179 -10.69 -12.17 3.97
C PHE A 179 -9.69 -13.27 3.58
N GLY A 180 -8.39 -12.97 3.57
CA GLY A 180 -7.33 -13.96 3.32
C GLY A 180 -7.36 -15.16 4.28
N PRO A 181 -7.23 -14.96 5.60
CA PRO A 181 -7.25 -16.06 6.56
C PRO A 181 -8.61 -16.74 6.62
N ILE A 182 -9.74 -16.05 6.42
CA ILE A 182 -11.06 -16.70 6.36
C ILE A 182 -11.12 -17.68 5.19
N VAL A 183 -10.70 -17.27 3.98
CA VAL A 183 -10.71 -18.17 2.82
C VAL A 183 -9.71 -19.32 3.01
N SER A 184 -8.50 -19.05 3.51
CA SER A 184 -7.54 -20.11 3.80
C SER A 184 -8.01 -21.08 4.89
N ALA A 185 -8.62 -20.59 5.96
CA ALA A 185 -9.19 -21.43 7.02
C ALA A 185 -10.39 -22.24 6.50
N TYR A 186 -11.22 -21.65 5.64
CA TYR A 186 -12.32 -22.36 4.99
C TYR A 186 -11.82 -23.47 4.07
N PHE A 187 -10.76 -23.22 3.28
CA PHE A 187 -10.06 -24.26 2.51
C PHE A 187 -9.59 -25.41 3.41
N TRP A 188 -8.98 -25.08 4.54
CA TRP A 188 -8.45 -26.08 5.48
C TRP A 188 -9.57 -26.87 6.16
N TRP A 189 -10.66 -26.21 6.55
CA TRP A 189 -11.80 -26.87 7.17
C TRP A 189 -12.52 -27.79 6.18
N ARG A 190 -12.74 -27.34 4.94
CA ARG A 190 -13.31 -28.16 3.87
C ARG A 190 -12.42 -29.35 3.51
N SER A 191 -11.10 -29.22 3.69
CA SER A 191 -10.15 -30.29 3.41
C SER A 191 -9.93 -31.28 4.56
N MET A 192 -10.47 -30.99 5.75
CA MET A 192 -10.49 -31.97 6.84
C MET A 192 -11.71 -32.88 6.66
N PRO A 193 -11.56 -34.20 6.89
CA PRO A 193 -12.61 -35.20 6.72
C PRO A 193 -13.73 -35.07 7.77
#